data_AF-A0A9E3W9R0-F1
#
_entry.id   AF-A0A9E3W9R0-F1
#
_cell.length_a   1.000
_cell.length_b   1.000
_cell.length_c   1.000
_cell.angle_alpha   90.00
_cell.angle_beta   90.00
_cell.angle_gamma   90.00
#
_symmetry.space_group_name_H-M   'P 1'
#
loop_
_entity.id
_entity.type
_entity.pdbx_description
1 polymer ?
#
loop_
_entity_poly.entity_id
_entity_poly.type
_entity_poly.pdbx_seq_one_letter_code
_entity_poly.pdbx_strand_id
1 'polypeptide(L)' 'METYPDVDIEIVGVEQLFQWIVALPEFADDPELANDGILNDILREWYEEVDPS' A
#
# COMPACT_ATOMS: atom_id res chain seq x y z
N MET A 1 12.12 -1.80 -9.86
CA MET A 1 10.90 -1.81 -10.67
C MET A 1 9.87 -1.15 -9.77
N GLU A 2 9.80 0.18 -9.83
CA GLU A 2 8.89 0.97 -8.99
C GLU A 2 7.54 0.92 -9.69
N THR A 3 6.62 0.11 -9.17
CA THR A 3 5.41 -0.31 -9.91
C THR A 3 4.36 0.79 -10.04
N TYR A 4 4.53 1.95 -9.39
CA TYR A 4 3.53 3.02 -9.40
C TYR A 4 4.13 4.44 -9.32
N PRO A 5 4.88 4.92 -10.33
CA PRO A 5 5.48 6.27 -10.30
C PRO A 5 4.47 7.42 -10.49
N ASP A 6 3.25 7.13 -10.96
CA ASP A 6 2.19 8.12 -11.22
C ASP A 6 1.00 8.02 -10.24
N VAL A 7 1.08 7.12 -9.25
CA VAL A 7 0.04 7.07 -8.23
C VAL A 7 0.28 8.18 -7.22
N ASP A 8 -0.68 9.08 -7.15
CA ASP A 8 -0.75 10.06 -6.08
C ASP A 8 -1.13 9.34 -4.79
N ILE A 9 -0.13 9.07 -3.96
CA ILE A 9 -0.30 8.37 -2.69
C ILE A 9 -1.13 9.20 -1.69
N GLU A 10 -1.20 10.54 -1.86
CA GLU A 10 -2.01 11.48 -1.06
C GLU A 10 -3.52 11.16 -1.13
N ILE A 11 -3.96 10.55 -2.23
CA ILE A 11 -5.37 10.22 -2.46
C ILE A 11 -5.67 8.72 -2.28
N VAL A 12 -4.66 7.89 -1.98
CA VAL A 12 -4.84 6.44 -1.77
C VAL A 12 -5.38 6.18 -0.37
N GLY A 13 -6.63 5.68 -0.29
CA GLY A 13 -7.21 5.20 0.95
C GLY A 13 -6.83 3.74 1.28
N VAL A 14 -7.01 3.35 2.54
CA VAL A 14 -6.70 1.99 3.03
C VAL A 14 -7.47 0.89 2.29
N GLU A 15 -8.73 1.12 1.92
CA GLU A 15 -9.53 0.16 1.13
C GLU A 15 -8.93 -0.06 -0.27
N GLN A 16 -8.46 1.01 -0.91
CA GLN A 16 -7.85 0.92 -2.24
C GLN A 16 -6.50 0.21 -2.17
N LEU A 17 -5.67 0.55 -1.17
CA LEU A 17 -4.39 -0.11 -0.94
C LEU A 17 -4.59 -1.61 -0.68
N PHE A 18 -5.57 -1.99 0.15
CA PHE A 18 -5.89 -3.39 0.41
C PHE A 18 -6.18 -4.15 -0.88
N GLN A 19 -7.02 -3.60 -1.76
CA GLN A 19 -7.31 -4.23 -3.06
C GLN A 19 -6.06 -4.41 -3.92
N TRP A 20 -5.14 -3.44 -3.90
CA TRP A 20 -3.88 -3.55 -4.64
C TRP A 20 -2.98 -4.63 -4.07
N ILE A 21 -2.81 -4.67 -2.75
CA ILE A 21 -1.99 -5.67 -2.06
C ILE A 21 -2.49 -7.08 -2.39
N VAL A 22 -3.79 -7.33 -2.23
CA VAL A 22 -4.38 -8.66 -2.49
C VAL A 22 -4.35 -9.03 -3.98
N ALA A 23 -4.30 -8.05 -4.88
CA ALA A 23 -4.16 -8.26 -6.31
C ALA A 23 -2.71 -8.52 -6.77
N LEU A 24 -1.71 -8.36 -5.90
CA LEU A 24 -0.32 -8.62 -6.28
C LEU A 24 -0.12 -10.13 -6.54
N PRO A 25 0.51 -10.52 -7.66
CA PRO A 25 0.76 -11.93 -7.97
C PRO A 25 1.71 -12.61 -6.98
N GLU A 26 2.48 -11.83 -6.22
CA GLU A 26 3.42 -12.30 -5.18
C GLU A 26 2.83 -12.21 -3.78
N PHE A 27 1.59 -11.75 -3.63
CA PHE A 27 0.93 -11.72 -2.32
C PHE A 27 0.68 -13.15 -1.83
N ALA A 28 1.28 -13.46 -0.68
CA ALA A 28 1.24 -14.80 -0.07
C ALA A 28 0.70 -14.79 1.37
N ASP A 29 0.30 -13.62 1.87
CA ASP A 29 -0.27 -13.45 3.21
C ASP A 29 -1.80 -13.63 3.23
N ASP A 30 -2.36 -13.71 4.42
CA ASP A 30 -3.81 -13.85 4.62
C ASP A 30 -4.49 -12.45 4.57
N PRO A 31 -5.38 -12.19 3.60
CA PRO A 31 -6.08 -10.92 3.51
C PRO A 31 -7.01 -10.67 4.71
N GLU A 32 -7.46 -11.70 5.43
CA GLU A 32 -8.32 -11.54 6.61
C GLU A 32 -7.56 -10.97 7.82
N LEU A 33 -6.23 -11.03 7.82
CA LEU A 33 -5.38 -10.44 8.85
C LEU A 33 -5.12 -8.95 8.63
N ALA A 34 -5.40 -8.43 7.43
CA ALA A 34 -5.25 -7.02 7.13
C ALA A 34 -6.24 -6.19 7.95
N ASN A 35 -5.72 -5.16 8.61
CA ASN A 35 -6.52 -4.19 9.35
C ASN A 35 -6.02 -2.79 9.04
N ASP A 36 -6.82 -1.78 9.37
CA ASP A 36 -6.49 -0.37 9.10
C ASP A 36 -5.12 0.02 9.67
N GLY A 37 -4.69 -0.53 10.80
CA GLY A 37 -3.37 -0.25 11.37
C GLY A 37 -2.24 -0.72 10.46
N ILE A 38 -2.28 -1.98 10.00
CA ILE A 38 -1.29 -2.53 9.07
C ILE A 38 -1.29 -1.75 7.75
N LEU A 39 -2.47 -1.45 7.22
CA LEU A 39 -2.59 -0.73 5.94
C LEU A 39 -2.09 0.71 6.05
N ASN A 40 -2.30 1.38 7.19
CA ASN A 40 -1.75 2.70 7.45
C ASN A 40 -0.23 2.68 7.60
N ASP A 41 0.33 1.66 8.26
CA ASP A 41 1.78 1.51 8.37
C ASP A 41 2.42 1.31 6.99
N ILE A 42 1.81 0.50 6.12
CA ILE A 42 2.26 0.32 4.73
C ILE A 42 2.14 1.63 3.94
N LEU A 43 1.02 2.35 4.04
CA LEU A 43 0.87 3.66 3.39
C LEU A 43 1.99 4.59 3.85
N ARG A 44 2.20 4.72 5.16
CA ARG A 44 3.20 5.61 5.75
C ARG A 44 4.61 5.30 5.24
N GLU A 45 5.03 4.03 5.24
CA GLU A 45 6.33 3.64 4.72
C GLU A 45 6.45 4.04 3.24
N TRP A 46 5.40 3.81 2.45
CA TRP A 46 5.39 4.18 1.05
C TRP A 46 5.44 5.72 0.83
N TYR A 47 4.80 6.52 1.71
CA TYR A 47 4.98 7.98 1.71
C TYR A 47 6.43 8.39 1.97
N GLU A 48 7.06 7.79 2.98
CA GLU A 48 8.46 8.08 3.34
C GLU A 48 9.43 7.73 2.18
N GLU A 49 9.12 6.69 1.39
CA GLU A 49 9.90 6.29 0.20
C GLU A 49 9.67 7.21 -1.01
N VAL A 50 8.44 7.72 -1.22
CA VAL A 50 8.09 8.59 -2.37
C VAL A 50 8.54 10.04 -2.13
N ASP A 51 8.42 10.53 -0.90
CA ASP A 51 8.90 11.86 -0.49
C ASP A 51 9.95 11.75 0.62
N PRO A 52 11.17 11.28 0.28
CA PRO A 52 12.28 11.27 1.22
C PRO A 52 12.75 12.71 1.43
N SER A 53 12.41 13.28 2.58
CA SER A 53 12.78 14.65 3.00
C SER A 53 14.27 14.97 2.85
#